data_AF-A0A0A9EW45-F1
#
_entry.id   AF-A0A0A9EW45-F1
#
_cell.length_a   1.000
_cell.length_b   1.000
_cell.length_c   1.000
_cell.angle_alpha   90.00
_cell.angle_beta   90.00
_cell.angle_gamma   90.00
#
_symmetry.space_group_name_H-M   'P 1'
#
loop_
_entity.id
_entity.type
_entity.pdbx_description
1 polymer ?
#
loop_
_entity_poly.entity_id
_entity_poly.type
_entity_poly.pdbx_seq_one_letter_code
_entity_poly.pdbx_strand_id
1 'polypeptide(L)'
;MASMKLGSKPDAFKRQGQAWFCTTGLPSDVTIEVGDMSFHLHKFPLLSKSALLEQLIEESSDQECVIKLNDIPGAKSFELVARFCYGVKIELSPANVVYLRCASEHLQMTEEVAEDNLIAQSEMFLNQVVLRNWKDSLTALKTCDDLLPHAEDLQILKRCIDSLASKATTDPNLFGWPIREHGIMQSPGGSVLWNGISTGARPRNFSADWWYDDALSLSFPLYKRLISTMESRGIRPEIIAGSLTYYAKKYLPGLNRRHSMGTVPLTATLSEVEQKNLLEEIDRLLPVQKGLASTKVLLGLLRTSMILKASSTCISNLEKRIGMQLDQATLEDLLLPNFSYTMETLYNVECVHRILDHFLAMDQANGGASPCLDDVMASPSLTPITTVAKLIDGYLAEIAPDINLKLPKFQALASAVPEYARPLDDGLYRAIDIYLKAHSWLSEAEREQLCRLMDCQKLSLEACTHAAQNERLPLRVVVQVLFFEQLQLRTSIAGCLLVSDNLEGSRPLRSGIAMSGEAGGWATAVRENQVLKVGMDNMRMRLSELEKECSNMRQEIEKLGRGKSGWTSRVPKRFNLKMKSQMCSAQEGSVSEQQKSMSAKLDKLQAKVSKQKKQLSADS
;
A
#
# COMPACT_ATOMS: atom_id res chain seq x y z
N MET A 1 -6.68 30.02 12.64
CA MET A 1 -5.91 30.82 11.67
C MET A 1 -5.57 32.12 12.35
N ALA A 2 -4.29 32.47 12.44
CA ALA A 2 -3.89 33.74 13.05
C ALA A 2 -4.29 34.93 12.17
N SER A 3 -4.48 36.10 12.78
CA SER A 3 -4.70 37.34 12.03
C SER A 3 -4.14 38.57 12.75
N MET A 4 -3.86 39.61 11.97
CA MET A 4 -3.37 40.90 12.45
C MET A 4 -4.19 42.02 11.81
N LYS A 5 -4.70 42.95 12.62
CA LYS A 5 -5.51 44.07 12.14
C LYS A 5 -4.63 45.31 11.97
N LEU A 6 -4.74 45.96 10.81
CA LEU A 6 -4.09 47.23 10.50
C LEU A 6 -5.15 48.31 10.27
N GLY A 7 -4.80 49.57 10.48
CA GLY A 7 -5.70 50.71 10.27
C GLY A 7 -6.72 50.91 11.40
N SER A 8 -7.38 52.07 11.37
CA SER A 8 -8.33 52.48 12.42
C SER A 8 -9.64 53.04 11.88
N LYS A 9 -9.68 53.46 10.61
CA LYS A 9 -10.86 54.07 9.99
C LYS A 9 -11.89 53.01 9.57
N PRO A 10 -13.19 53.36 9.58
CA PRO A 10 -14.24 52.48 9.06
C PRO A 10 -14.11 52.29 7.54
N ASP A 11 -14.79 51.28 6.99
CA ASP A 11 -14.78 51.04 5.56
C ASP A 11 -15.45 52.20 4.80
N ALA A 12 -14.75 52.68 3.79
CA ALA A 12 -15.17 53.79 2.93
C ALA A 12 -15.22 53.38 1.45
N PHE A 13 -15.04 52.09 1.14
CA PHE A 13 -15.01 51.58 -0.22
C PHE A 13 -16.36 50.94 -0.59
N LYS A 14 -16.91 51.30 -1.75
CA LYS A 14 -18.13 50.69 -2.30
C LYS A 14 -17.85 50.11 -3.68
N ARG A 15 -18.23 48.86 -3.89
CA ARG A 15 -18.14 48.20 -5.20
C ARG A 15 -19.41 48.44 -6.00
N GLN A 16 -19.26 48.83 -7.26
CA GLN A 16 -20.33 48.95 -8.25
C GLN A 16 -19.87 48.26 -9.53
N GLY A 17 -20.38 47.05 -9.79
CA GLY A 17 -19.92 46.23 -10.91
C GLY A 17 -18.41 45.94 -10.83
N GLN A 18 -17.69 46.28 -11.89
CA GLN A 18 -16.22 46.16 -12.02
C GLN A 18 -15.47 47.43 -11.57
N ALA A 19 -16.10 48.29 -10.76
CA ALA A 19 -15.47 49.50 -10.24
C ALA A 19 -15.60 49.60 -8.72
N TRP A 20 -14.53 50.09 -8.09
CA TRP A 20 -14.48 50.46 -6.67
C TRP A 20 -14.44 51.97 -6.53
N PHE A 21 -15.26 52.50 -5.63
CA PHE A 21 -15.33 53.93 -5.34
C PHE A 21 -15.04 54.17 -3.87
N CYS A 22 -14.15 55.14 -3.58
CA CYS A 22 -13.95 55.62 -2.22
C CYS A 22 -14.93 56.75 -1.90
N THR A 23 -15.79 56.58 -0.90
CA THR A 23 -16.83 57.55 -0.52
C THR A 23 -16.41 58.44 0.64
N THR A 24 -15.31 59.16 0.49
CA THR A 24 -14.82 60.16 1.46
C THR A 24 -15.56 61.52 1.37
N GLY A 25 -16.51 61.66 0.43
CA GLY A 25 -17.27 62.88 0.20
C GLY A 25 -16.62 63.85 -0.79
N LEU A 26 -15.44 63.51 -1.33
CA LEU A 26 -14.77 64.23 -2.40
C LEU A 26 -14.88 63.46 -3.72
N PRO A 27 -14.84 64.15 -4.88
CA PRO A 27 -14.70 63.47 -6.17
C PRO A 27 -13.32 62.82 -6.28
N SER A 28 -13.26 61.65 -6.91
CA SER A 28 -12.00 60.97 -7.22
C SER A 28 -11.17 61.79 -8.19
N ASP A 29 -9.87 61.89 -7.95
CA ASP A 29 -8.91 62.64 -8.79
C ASP A 29 -7.89 61.70 -9.48
N VAL A 30 -7.99 60.39 -9.26
CA VAL A 30 -7.20 59.35 -9.93
C VAL A 30 -8.01 58.06 -10.10
N THR A 31 -7.84 57.39 -11.24
CA THR A 31 -8.39 56.05 -11.48
C THR A 31 -7.24 55.07 -11.68
N ILE A 32 -7.21 54.01 -10.87
CA ILE A 32 -6.24 52.91 -11.01
C ILE A 32 -6.93 51.72 -11.64
N GLU A 33 -6.43 51.22 -12.76
CA GLU A 33 -6.93 50.03 -13.44
C GLU A 33 -6.03 48.83 -13.11
N VAL A 34 -6.64 47.75 -12.62
CA VAL A 34 -5.97 46.48 -12.31
C VAL A 34 -6.76 45.35 -12.97
N GLY A 35 -6.25 44.83 -14.08
CA GLY A 35 -6.97 43.84 -14.88
C GLY A 35 -8.29 44.39 -15.40
N ASP A 36 -9.41 43.74 -15.03
CA ASP A 36 -10.77 44.13 -15.40
C ASP A 36 -11.44 45.04 -14.36
N MET A 37 -10.72 45.47 -13.32
CA MET A 37 -11.26 46.25 -12.21
C MET A 37 -10.71 47.68 -12.22
N SER A 38 -11.59 48.67 -12.07
CA SER A 38 -11.22 50.08 -11.94
C SER A 38 -11.38 50.56 -10.50
N PHE A 39 -10.45 51.36 -10.01
CA PHE A 39 -10.48 51.93 -8.66
C PHE A 39 -10.46 53.45 -8.74
N HIS A 40 -11.58 54.08 -8.43
CA HIS A 40 -11.73 55.54 -8.36
C HIS A 40 -11.32 56.03 -6.97
N LEU A 41 -10.14 56.63 -6.90
CA LEU A 41 -9.41 56.94 -5.68
C LEU A 41 -8.98 58.41 -5.63
N HIS A 42 -8.19 58.75 -4.62
CA HIS A 42 -7.66 60.06 -4.33
C HIS A 42 -6.12 59.95 -4.36
N LYS A 43 -5.43 60.90 -4.98
CA LYS A 43 -3.97 60.91 -5.12
C LYS A 43 -3.28 60.89 -3.76
N PHE A 44 -3.64 61.82 -2.87
CA PHE A 44 -2.93 62.04 -1.61
C PHE A 44 -2.75 60.77 -0.74
N PRO A 45 -3.79 59.95 -0.45
CA PRO A 45 -3.60 58.69 0.28
C PRO A 45 -2.61 57.72 -0.38
N LEU A 46 -2.60 57.65 -1.72
CA LEU A 46 -1.72 56.74 -2.46
C LEU A 46 -0.27 57.23 -2.46
N LEU A 47 -0.06 58.51 -2.76
CA LEU A 47 1.25 59.15 -2.76
C LEU A 47 1.95 59.03 -1.40
N SER A 48 1.19 59.17 -0.31
CA SER A 48 1.74 59.09 1.05
C SER A 48 2.25 57.70 1.45
N LYS A 49 2.04 56.66 0.63
CA LYS A 49 2.35 55.26 0.98
C LYS A 49 3.07 54.47 -0.12
N SER A 50 3.07 54.91 -1.37
CA SER A 50 3.64 54.17 -2.49
C SER A 50 4.50 55.08 -3.38
N ALA A 51 5.81 54.81 -3.42
CA ALA A 51 6.74 55.54 -4.28
C ALA A 51 6.46 55.28 -5.77
N LEU A 52 6.07 54.06 -6.15
CA LEU A 52 5.73 53.75 -7.54
C LEU A 52 4.49 54.54 -8.00
N LEU A 53 3.44 54.61 -7.19
CA LEU A 53 2.25 55.38 -7.55
C LEU A 53 2.55 56.88 -7.59
N GLU A 54 3.45 57.36 -6.74
CA GLU A 54 3.96 58.74 -6.82
C GLU A 54 4.61 59.03 -8.17
N GLN A 55 5.57 58.20 -8.56
CA GLN A 55 6.21 58.33 -9.86
C GLN A 55 5.20 58.27 -11.03
N LEU A 56 4.30 57.27 -11.04
CA LEU A 56 3.33 57.10 -12.13
C LEU A 56 2.29 58.24 -12.20
N ILE A 57 1.89 58.80 -11.04
CA ILE A 57 0.98 59.95 -10.99
C ILE A 57 1.67 61.21 -11.50
N GLU A 58 2.94 61.44 -11.14
CA GLU A 58 3.74 62.59 -11.59
C GLU A 58 4.01 62.56 -13.09
N GLU A 59 4.26 61.37 -13.66
CA GLU A 59 4.45 61.17 -15.10
C GLU A 59 3.16 61.35 -15.91
N SER A 60 1.98 61.27 -15.27
CA SER A 60 0.69 61.44 -15.94
C SER A 60 0.37 62.93 -16.18
N SER A 61 0.43 63.36 -17.45
CA SER A 61 0.13 64.75 -17.86
C SER A 61 -1.36 65.01 -18.14
N ASP A 62 -2.22 64.01 -17.96
CA ASP A 62 -3.61 64.04 -18.42
C ASP A 62 -4.56 64.74 -17.42
N GLN A 63 -5.62 65.37 -17.95
CA GLN A 63 -6.70 65.94 -17.16
C GLN A 63 -7.48 64.89 -16.35
N GLU A 64 -7.58 63.66 -16.88
CA GLU A 64 -8.09 62.48 -16.17
C GLU A 64 -6.93 61.52 -15.90
N CYS A 65 -6.42 61.52 -14.66
CA CYS A 65 -5.27 60.69 -14.26
C CYS A 65 -5.70 59.21 -14.17
N VAL A 66 -5.40 58.43 -15.21
CA VAL A 66 -5.67 56.98 -15.27
C VAL A 66 -4.36 56.21 -15.31
N ILE A 67 -4.14 55.34 -14.32
CA ILE A 67 -2.91 54.54 -14.18
C ILE A 67 -3.27 53.07 -14.31
N LYS A 68 -2.53 52.34 -15.16
CA LYS A 68 -2.72 50.91 -15.38
C LYS A 68 -1.63 50.12 -14.67
N LEU A 69 -2.01 49.23 -13.76
CA LEU A 69 -1.10 48.33 -13.05
C LEU A 69 -1.28 46.92 -13.59
N ASN A 70 -0.39 46.52 -14.49
CA ASN A 70 -0.49 45.22 -15.17
C ASN A 70 0.17 44.08 -14.37
N ASP A 71 1.18 44.38 -13.55
CA ASP A 71 2.04 43.36 -12.91
C ASP A 71 1.74 43.14 -11.41
N ILE A 72 0.68 43.76 -10.88
CA ILE A 72 0.29 43.57 -9.49
C ILE A 72 -0.44 42.23 -9.32
N PRO A 73 -0.32 41.52 -8.18
CA PRO A 73 -0.92 40.20 -7.94
C PRO A 73 -2.46 40.19 -7.77
N GLY A 74 -3.18 40.75 -8.75
CA GLY A 74 -4.64 40.76 -8.85
C GLY A 74 -5.34 41.94 -8.15
N ALA A 75 -6.52 42.28 -8.67
CA ALA A 75 -7.33 43.41 -8.19
C ALA A 75 -7.74 43.30 -6.72
N LYS A 76 -7.98 42.08 -6.21
CA LYS A 76 -8.36 41.85 -4.81
C LYS A 76 -7.23 42.19 -3.83
N SER A 77 -5.98 41.98 -4.26
CA SER A 77 -4.78 42.36 -3.49
C SER A 77 -4.65 43.88 -3.45
N PHE A 78 -4.82 44.54 -4.61
CA PHE A 78 -4.81 45.99 -4.69
C PHE A 78 -5.94 46.64 -3.89
N GLU A 79 -7.13 46.04 -3.83
CA GLU A 79 -8.25 46.50 -3.00
C GLU A 79 -7.85 46.65 -1.52
N LEU A 80 -7.11 45.69 -0.99
CA LEU A 80 -6.58 45.73 0.38
C LEU A 80 -5.46 46.75 0.54
N VAL A 81 -4.58 46.87 -0.46
CA VAL A 81 -3.53 47.91 -0.48
C VAL A 81 -4.15 49.31 -0.49
N ALA A 82 -5.15 49.55 -1.33
CA ALA A 82 -5.85 50.82 -1.39
C ALA A 82 -6.51 51.14 -0.05
N ARG A 83 -7.18 50.16 0.60
CA ARG A 83 -7.70 50.36 1.96
C ARG A 83 -6.62 50.73 2.97
N PHE A 84 -5.46 50.08 2.90
CA PHE A 84 -4.32 50.41 3.75
C PHE A 84 -3.86 51.85 3.54
N CYS A 85 -3.74 52.31 2.29
CA CYS A 85 -3.35 53.70 1.97
C CYS A 85 -4.29 54.73 2.60
N TYR A 86 -5.58 54.41 2.73
CA TYR A 86 -6.56 55.30 3.35
C TYR A 86 -6.60 55.20 4.89
N GLY A 87 -5.87 54.24 5.48
CA GLY A 87 -5.92 53.92 6.90
C GLY A 87 -7.21 53.18 7.31
N VAL A 88 -7.92 52.60 6.34
CA VAL A 88 -9.10 51.77 6.57
C VAL A 88 -8.66 50.46 7.23
N LYS A 89 -9.49 49.93 8.13
CA LYS A 89 -9.22 48.66 8.79
C LYS A 89 -9.08 47.52 7.78
N ILE A 90 -7.94 46.86 7.76
CA ILE A 90 -7.69 45.63 7.01
C ILE A 90 -7.20 44.53 7.94
N GLU A 91 -7.41 43.27 7.54
CA GLU A 91 -6.98 42.09 8.29
C GLU A 91 -5.97 41.29 7.47
N LEU A 92 -4.74 41.20 7.99
CA LEU A 92 -3.72 40.27 7.52
C LEU A 92 -4.03 38.87 8.02
N SER A 93 -3.89 37.89 7.15
CA SER A 93 -4.12 36.47 7.41
C SER A 93 -3.15 35.63 6.57
N PRO A 94 -2.93 34.35 6.91
CA PRO A 94 -2.08 33.46 6.12
C PRO A 94 -2.55 33.28 4.67
N ALA A 95 -3.83 33.55 4.38
CA ALA A 95 -4.43 33.42 3.06
C ALA A 95 -4.24 34.66 2.17
N ASN A 96 -3.85 35.82 2.72
CA ASN A 96 -3.68 37.06 1.94
C ASN A 96 -2.31 37.74 2.15
N VAL A 97 -1.52 37.36 3.15
CA VAL A 97 -0.24 38.02 3.44
C VAL A 97 0.74 37.94 2.26
N VAL A 98 0.80 36.81 1.55
CA VAL A 98 1.73 36.63 0.41
C VAL A 98 1.35 37.57 -0.73
N TYR A 99 0.05 37.64 -1.06
CA TYR A 99 -0.50 38.59 -2.01
C TYR A 99 -0.15 40.04 -1.66
N LEU A 100 -0.34 40.43 -0.38
CA LEU A 100 -0.03 41.78 0.10
C LEU A 100 1.47 42.07 0.11
N ARG A 101 2.31 41.10 0.47
CA ARG A 101 3.76 41.25 0.46
C ARG A 101 4.29 41.44 -0.96
N CYS A 102 3.77 40.68 -1.93
CA CYS A 102 4.11 40.84 -3.35
C CYS A 102 3.58 42.18 -3.92
N ALA A 103 2.33 42.54 -3.62
CA ALA A 103 1.74 43.78 -4.11
C ALA A 103 2.44 45.02 -3.55
N SER A 104 2.78 45.01 -2.25
CA SER A 104 3.48 46.10 -1.59
C SER A 104 4.92 46.25 -2.06
N GLU A 105 5.60 45.14 -2.42
CA GLU A 105 6.91 45.19 -3.09
C GLU A 105 6.79 45.91 -4.44
N HIS A 106 5.86 45.48 -5.28
CA HIS A 106 5.66 46.07 -6.60
C HIS A 106 5.37 47.57 -6.51
N LEU A 107 4.54 47.96 -5.55
CA LEU A 107 4.17 49.36 -5.29
C LEU A 107 5.22 50.14 -4.50
N GLN A 108 6.36 49.54 -4.16
CA GLN A 108 7.46 50.17 -3.42
C GLN A 108 6.99 50.82 -2.11
N MET A 109 6.16 50.10 -1.34
CA MET A 109 5.60 50.58 -0.07
C MET A 109 6.57 50.33 1.09
N THR A 110 7.73 50.95 1.03
CA THR A 110 8.84 50.80 1.99
C THR A 110 8.70 51.72 3.20
N GLU A 111 9.51 51.50 4.23
CA GLU A 111 9.60 52.38 5.40
C GLU A 111 10.22 53.74 5.09
N GLU A 112 10.90 53.88 3.95
CA GLU A 112 11.44 55.16 3.47
C GLU A 112 10.31 56.12 3.05
N VAL A 113 9.19 55.58 2.55
CA VAL A 113 8.02 56.35 2.13
C VAL A 113 7.14 56.72 3.34
N ALA A 114 6.92 55.77 4.25
CA ALA A 114 6.15 56.01 5.46
C ALA A 114 6.51 55.04 6.58
N GLU A 115 6.43 55.49 7.84
CA GLU A 115 6.56 54.59 8.99
C GLU A 115 5.48 53.49 8.99
N ASP A 116 5.85 52.29 9.46
CA ASP A 116 4.97 51.12 9.54
C ASP A 116 4.26 50.78 8.21
N ASN A 117 4.96 50.94 7.08
CA ASN A 117 4.39 50.68 5.77
C ASN A 117 4.13 49.18 5.50
N LEU A 118 3.40 48.90 4.42
CA LEU A 118 2.81 47.59 4.19
C LEU A 118 3.85 46.48 3.99
N ILE A 119 5.03 46.77 3.44
CA ILE A 119 6.13 45.79 3.34
C ILE A 119 6.54 45.35 4.75
N ALA A 120 6.88 46.30 5.64
CA ALA A 120 7.32 45.98 7.01
C ALA A 120 6.25 45.23 7.80
N GLN A 121 4.98 45.66 7.71
CA GLN A 121 3.86 45.04 8.40
C GLN A 121 3.59 43.61 7.92
N SER A 122 3.59 43.38 6.60
CA SER A 122 3.39 42.04 6.02
C SER A 122 4.58 41.11 6.31
N GLU A 123 5.81 41.63 6.27
CA GLU A 123 7.03 40.89 6.58
C GLU A 123 7.11 40.47 8.06
N MET A 124 6.73 41.37 8.97
CA MET A 124 6.63 41.08 10.40
C MET A 124 5.59 39.98 10.66
N PHE A 125 4.38 40.10 10.09
CA PHE A 125 3.34 39.10 10.26
C PHE A 125 3.76 37.74 9.69
N LEU A 126 4.41 37.72 8.52
CA LEU A 126 4.94 36.50 7.91
C LEU A 126 5.97 35.82 8.83
N ASN A 127 6.95 36.56 9.35
CA ASN A 127 8.04 36.01 10.16
C ASN A 127 7.63 35.60 11.59
N GLN A 128 6.85 36.45 12.25
CA GLN A 128 6.57 36.31 13.67
C GLN A 128 5.33 35.46 13.93
N VAL A 129 4.41 35.36 12.96
CA VAL A 129 3.14 34.64 13.13
C VAL A 129 3.05 33.45 12.18
N VAL A 130 3.04 33.70 10.87
CA VAL A 130 2.74 32.67 9.87
C VAL A 130 3.79 31.56 9.84
N LEU A 131 5.07 31.93 9.76
CA LEU A 131 6.20 30.99 9.74
C LEU A 131 6.43 30.31 11.10
N ARG A 132 5.70 30.67 12.16
CA ARG A 132 5.77 30.00 13.48
C ARG A 132 4.71 28.91 13.63
N ASN A 133 3.68 28.90 12.80
CA ASN A 133 2.59 27.92 12.86
C ASN A 133 2.55 27.04 11.60
N TRP A 134 2.43 25.72 11.79
CA TRP A 134 2.35 24.75 10.68
C TRP A 134 1.20 25.03 9.70
N LYS A 135 -0.03 25.16 10.20
CA LYS A 135 -1.22 25.34 9.35
C LYS A 135 -1.19 26.68 8.61
N ASP A 136 -0.71 27.72 9.28
CA ASP A 136 -0.58 29.04 8.69
C ASP A 136 0.53 29.06 7.62
N SER A 137 1.69 28.45 7.90
CA SER A 137 2.78 28.27 6.90
C SER A 137 2.32 27.48 5.67
N LEU A 138 1.53 26.41 5.88
CA LEU A 138 0.97 25.62 4.79
C LEU A 138 -0.02 26.42 3.94
N THR A 139 -0.85 27.24 4.59
CA THR A 139 -1.81 28.09 3.87
C THR A 139 -1.09 29.16 3.04
N ALA A 140 -0.08 29.81 3.61
CA ALA A 140 0.76 30.76 2.87
C ALA A 140 1.52 30.10 1.72
N LEU A 141 2.04 28.88 1.92
CA LEU A 141 2.70 28.13 0.85
C LEU A 141 1.76 27.88 -0.34
N LYS A 142 0.50 27.51 -0.10
CA LYS A 142 -0.49 27.32 -1.17
C LYS A 142 -0.73 28.59 -1.98
N THR A 143 -0.80 29.74 -1.31
CA THR A 143 -0.98 31.03 -2.02
C THR A 143 0.22 31.42 -2.88
N CYS A 144 1.38 30.78 -2.70
CA CYS A 144 2.53 31.03 -3.57
C CYS A 144 2.31 30.49 -4.99
N ASP A 145 1.52 29.42 -5.19
CA ASP A 145 1.29 28.83 -6.52
C ASP A 145 0.66 29.84 -7.49
N ASP A 146 -0.28 30.65 -7.00
CA ASP A 146 -0.97 31.68 -7.78
C ASP A 146 -0.07 32.90 -8.10
N LEU A 147 1.11 32.98 -7.48
CA LEU A 147 1.95 34.17 -7.40
C LEU A 147 3.37 33.96 -7.93
N LEU A 148 3.66 32.81 -8.54
CA LEU A 148 4.95 32.61 -9.19
C LEU A 148 5.05 33.47 -10.46
N PRO A 149 6.20 34.16 -10.71
CA PRO A 149 7.48 34.05 -10.00
C PRO A 149 7.66 34.98 -8.78
N HIS A 150 6.80 35.99 -8.58
CA HIS A 150 6.97 37.02 -7.53
C HIS A 150 7.23 36.47 -6.12
N ALA A 151 6.51 35.41 -5.72
CA ALA A 151 6.69 34.78 -4.41
C ALA A 151 8.05 34.06 -4.26
N GLU A 152 8.66 33.65 -5.37
CA GLU A 152 9.98 33.02 -5.43
C GLU A 152 11.09 34.08 -5.38
N ASP A 153 10.94 35.18 -6.11
CA ASP A 153 11.88 36.31 -6.07
C ASP A 153 12.01 36.88 -4.65
N LEU A 154 10.88 37.02 -3.94
CA LEU A 154 10.82 37.44 -2.54
C LEU A 154 11.20 36.35 -1.53
N GLN A 155 11.61 35.16 -1.99
CA GLN A 155 11.99 34.01 -1.15
C GLN A 155 10.89 33.52 -0.18
N ILE A 156 9.63 33.93 -0.38
CA ILE A 156 8.51 33.56 0.50
C ILE A 156 8.25 32.06 0.40
N LEU A 157 8.21 31.54 -0.83
CA LEU A 157 8.01 30.11 -1.09
C LEU A 157 9.05 29.26 -0.35
N LYS A 158 10.33 29.60 -0.48
CA LYS A 158 11.44 28.90 0.17
C LYS A 158 11.31 28.95 1.70
N ARG A 159 11.03 30.13 2.27
CA ARG A 159 10.85 30.31 3.72
C ARG A 159 9.68 29.52 4.28
N CYS A 160 8.56 29.44 3.56
CA CYS A 160 7.42 28.60 3.92
C CYS A 160 7.78 27.10 3.92
N ILE A 161 8.47 26.63 2.87
CA ILE A 161 8.94 25.23 2.80
C ILE A 161 9.93 24.91 3.92
N ASP A 162 10.91 25.79 4.16
CA ASP A 162 11.90 25.65 5.21
C ASP A 162 11.26 25.62 6.60
N SER A 163 10.26 26.48 6.83
CA SER A 163 9.44 26.50 8.05
C SER A 163 8.71 25.19 8.28
N LEU A 164 8.06 24.63 7.25
CA LEU A 164 7.34 23.36 7.33
C LEU A 164 8.32 22.21 7.56
N ALA A 165 9.38 22.12 6.76
CA ALA A 165 10.38 21.05 6.90
C ALA A 165 11.04 21.07 8.30
N SER A 166 11.36 22.25 8.84
CA SER A 166 11.87 22.38 10.21
C SER A 166 10.89 21.84 11.26
N LYS A 167 9.60 22.10 11.10
CA LYS A 167 8.56 21.63 12.03
C LYS A 167 8.31 20.13 11.89
N ALA A 168 8.35 19.59 10.69
CA ALA A 168 8.22 18.14 10.46
C ALA A 168 9.40 17.33 11.02
N THR A 169 10.58 17.95 11.13
CA THR A 169 11.78 17.32 11.73
C THR A 169 11.77 17.37 13.26
N THR A 170 10.93 18.22 13.87
CA THR A 170 10.84 18.38 15.32
C THR A 170 9.87 17.34 15.89
N ASP A 171 10.25 16.60 16.94
CA ASP A 171 9.38 15.61 17.59
C ASP A 171 8.07 16.27 18.07
N PRO A 172 6.89 15.87 17.52
CA PRO A 172 5.58 16.36 17.95
C PRO A 172 5.36 16.28 19.46
N ASN A 173 5.96 15.27 20.10
CA ASN A 173 5.81 15.01 21.53
C ASN A 173 6.55 16.02 22.42
N LEU A 174 7.54 16.74 21.89
CA LEU A 174 8.32 17.72 22.66
C LEU A 174 7.62 19.08 22.76
N PHE A 175 6.67 19.39 21.87
CA PHE A 175 6.08 20.73 21.76
C PHE A 175 4.55 20.78 21.74
N GLY A 176 3.84 19.65 21.75
CA GLY A 176 2.36 19.65 21.78
C GLY A 176 1.70 20.05 20.46
N TRP A 177 2.41 19.89 19.34
CA TRP A 177 1.90 20.09 17.98
C TRP A 177 1.66 18.72 17.31
N PRO A 178 0.56 18.47 16.58
CA PRO A 178 -0.53 19.38 16.23
C PRO A 178 -1.79 19.14 17.08
N ILE A 179 -2.45 20.23 17.47
CA ILE A 179 -3.82 20.20 17.99
C ILE A 179 -4.75 19.87 16.81
N ARG A 180 -5.19 18.61 16.69
CA ARG A 180 -6.32 18.27 15.82
C ARG A 180 -7.58 18.93 16.37
N GLU A 181 -8.11 19.92 15.65
CA GLU A 181 -9.39 20.60 15.95
C GLU A 181 -10.64 19.72 15.75
N HIS A 182 -10.49 18.45 15.36
CA HIS A 182 -11.61 17.53 15.12
C HIS A 182 -11.41 16.18 15.83
N GLY A 183 -11.15 16.22 17.13
CA GLY A 183 -11.22 15.05 18.00
C GLY A 183 -12.15 15.37 19.18
N ILE A 184 -13.20 14.56 19.33
CA ILE A 184 -14.20 14.56 20.40
C ILE A 184 -13.63 15.13 21.70
N MET A 185 -14.24 16.21 22.19
CA MET A 185 -14.03 16.71 23.54
C MET A 185 -14.15 15.55 24.52
N GLN A 186 -13.07 15.22 25.21
CA GLN A 186 -13.18 14.64 26.54
C GLN A 186 -12.19 15.32 27.46
N SER A 187 -12.73 15.86 28.54
CA SER A 187 -12.03 16.18 29.78
C SER A 187 -13.07 15.93 30.88
N PRO A 188 -12.64 15.42 32.04
CA PRO A 188 -11.88 16.26 32.95
C PRO A 188 -10.75 15.53 33.68
N GLY A 189 -9.50 15.98 33.50
CA GLY A 189 -8.45 15.72 34.49
C GLY A 189 -7.03 15.59 33.96
N GLY A 190 -6.41 16.69 33.50
CA GLY A 190 -4.97 16.88 33.70
C GLY A 190 -4.12 17.16 32.45
N SER A 191 -3.49 18.35 32.46
CA SER A 191 -2.18 18.59 31.84
C SER A 191 -1.19 17.48 32.24
N VAL A 192 -0.23 17.15 31.35
CA VAL A 192 0.86 16.17 31.60
C VAL A 192 1.67 16.53 32.86
N LEU A 193 1.68 17.82 33.24
CA LEU A 193 2.26 18.31 34.48
C LEU A 193 1.29 19.30 35.15
N TRP A 194 0.98 19.06 36.43
CA TRP A 194 0.44 20.09 37.32
C TRP A 194 1.47 20.30 38.44
N ASN A 195 2.02 21.50 38.56
CA ASN A 195 3.03 21.86 39.58
C ASN A 195 4.21 20.86 39.70
N GLY A 196 4.74 20.34 38.59
CA GLY A 196 5.91 19.46 38.60
C GLY A 196 5.65 18.00 39.01
N ILE A 197 4.40 17.58 39.17
CA ILE A 197 4.03 16.19 39.48
C ILE A 197 3.24 15.61 38.30
N SER A 198 3.69 14.45 37.80
CA SER A 198 3.10 13.76 36.65
C SER A 198 1.70 13.23 36.95
N THR A 199 0.72 13.56 36.10
CA THR A 199 -0.70 13.17 36.26
C THR A 199 -1.02 11.76 35.77
N GLY A 200 -0.02 10.95 35.40
CA GLY A 200 -0.21 9.60 34.87
C GLY A 200 -0.84 9.55 33.46
N ALA A 201 -1.18 10.69 32.87
CA ALA A 201 -1.61 10.81 31.48
C ALA A 201 -0.42 10.49 30.55
N ARG A 202 -0.50 9.38 29.81
CA ARG A 202 0.50 9.05 28.79
C ARG A 202 0.31 10.00 27.59
N PRO A 203 1.38 10.63 27.07
CA PRO A 203 1.31 11.31 25.78
C PRO A 203 0.74 10.35 24.75
N ARG A 204 -0.24 10.79 23.97
CA ARG A 204 -0.60 10.08 22.75
C ARG A 204 0.64 10.14 21.88
N ASN A 205 1.33 9.01 21.68
CA ASN A 205 2.43 8.93 20.74
C ASN A 205 1.91 9.42 19.38
N PHE A 206 2.33 10.61 18.96
CA PHE A 206 2.02 11.07 17.62
C PHE A 206 2.73 10.16 16.64
N SER A 207 1.95 9.54 15.75
CA SER A 207 2.50 8.78 14.64
C SER A 207 3.27 9.74 13.73
N ALA A 208 4.36 9.26 13.13
CA ALA A 208 5.25 10.06 12.29
C ALA A 208 4.57 10.60 11.00
N ASP A 209 3.32 10.21 10.75
CA ASP A 209 2.48 10.54 9.60
C ASP A 209 1.48 11.69 9.85
N TRP A 210 1.56 12.37 11.00
CA TRP A 210 0.59 13.39 11.42
C TRP A 210 0.31 14.50 10.40
N TRP A 211 1.29 14.81 9.53
CA TRP A 211 1.24 15.88 8.55
C TRP A 211 0.86 15.41 7.13
N TYR A 212 0.69 14.10 6.91
CA TYR A 212 0.48 13.58 5.55
C TYR A 212 -0.80 14.15 4.93
N ASP A 213 -1.90 14.20 5.68
CA ASP A 213 -3.18 14.79 5.24
C ASP A 213 -3.04 16.25 4.81
N ASP A 214 -2.22 17.01 5.53
CA ASP A 214 -1.96 18.41 5.24
C ASP A 214 -1.15 18.54 3.94
N ALA A 215 -0.13 17.71 3.74
CA ALA A 215 0.67 17.70 2.51
C ALA A 215 -0.12 17.26 1.27
N LEU A 216 -1.17 16.44 1.43
CA LEU A 216 -2.09 16.09 0.33
C LEU A 216 -2.84 17.28 -0.26
N SER A 217 -2.82 18.43 0.40
CA SER A 217 -3.50 19.63 -0.08
C SER A 217 -2.60 20.55 -0.91
N LEU A 218 -1.32 20.20 -1.06
CA LEU A 218 -0.36 20.90 -1.92
C LEU A 218 -0.46 20.39 -3.37
N SER A 219 -0.24 21.31 -4.32
CA SER A 219 0.04 20.94 -5.71
C SER A 219 1.29 20.07 -5.77
N PHE A 220 1.41 19.24 -6.81
CA PHE A 220 2.56 18.34 -6.93
C PHE A 220 3.91 19.08 -6.99
N PRO A 221 4.07 20.21 -7.70
CA PRO A 221 5.31 20.99 -7.69
C PRO A 221 5.73 21.45 -6.27
N LEU A 222 4.80 21.99 -5.48
CA LEU A 222 5.08 22.40 -4.10
C LEU A 222 5.37 21.20 -3.20
N TYR A 223 4.58 20.14 -3.33
CA TYR A 223 4.77 18.89 -2.59
C TYR A 223 6.17 18.31 -2.85
N LYS A 224 6.59 18.23 -4.11
CA LYS A 224 7.94 17.78 -4.49
C LYS A 224 9.03 18.63 -3.83
N ARG A 225 8.94 19.96 -3.93
CA ARG A 225 9.91 20.88 -3.30
C ARG A 225 9.95 20.71 -1.77
N LEU A 226 8.79 20.48 -1.15
CA LEU A 226 8.69 20.20 0.29
C LEU A 226 9.39 18.89 0.65
N ILE A 227 9.11 17.79 -0.07
CA ILE A 227 9.72 16.47 0.17
C ILE A 227 11.23 16.52 -0.01
N SER A 228 11.74 17.14 -1.08
CA SER A 228 13.19 17.28 -1.29
C SER A 228 13.88 18.11 -0.20
N THR A 229 13.20 19.13 0.33
CA THR A 229 13.74 19.94 1.45
C THR A 229 13.70 19.19 2.78
N MET A 230 12.68 18.36 2.98
CA MET A 230 12.60 17.47 4.14
C MET A 230 13.70 16.40 4.11
N GLU A 231 13.96 15.82 2.94
CA GLU A 231 15.04 14.85 2.73
C GLU A 231 16.41 15.49 3.02
N SER A 232 16.69 16.69 2.48
CA SER A 232 17.97 17.38 2.73
C SER A 232 18.18 17.79 4.20
N ARG A 233 17.11 17.91 4.98
CA ARG A 233 17.14 18.17 6.43
C ARG A 233 17.23 16.89 7.28
N GLY A 234 17.31 15.72 6.66
CA GLY A 234 17.51 14.46 7.37
C GLY A 234 16.24 13.86 7.97
N ILE A 235 15.04 14.18 7.44
CA ILE A 235 13.84 13.41 7.79
C ILE A 235 14.06 11.95 7.38
N ARG A 236 13.72 11.04 8.28
CA ARG A 236 13.96 9.60 8.08
C ARG A 236 13.29 9.11 6.79
N PRO A 237 13.97 8.26 5.99
CA PRO A 237 13.48 7.83 4.69
C PRO A 237 12.16 7.06 4.78
N GLU A 238 11.84 6.40 5.91
CA GLU A 238 10.55 5.73 6.11
C GLU A 238 9.39 6.73 6.13
N ILE A 239 9.60 7.93 6.69
CA ILE A 239 8.59 8.98 6.75
C ILE A 239 8.39 9.58 5.36
N ILE A 240 9.48 9.82 4.63
CA ILE A 240 9.41 10.30 3.24
C ILE A 240 8.67 9.29 2.35
N ALA A 241 9.06 8.01 2.40
CA ALA A 241 8.42 6.95 1.64
C ALA A 241 6.94 6.76 2.02
N GLY A 242 6.62 6.89 3.32
CA GLY A 242 5.25 6.87 3.81
C GLY A 242 4.40 8.01 3.25
N SER A 243 4.92 9.24 3.26
CA SER A 243 4.25 10.41 2.69
C SER A 243 4.04 10.27 1.18
N LEU A 244 5.08 9.86 0.45
CA LEU A 244 5.02 9.61 -0.99
C LEU A 244 3.97 8.54 -1.32
N THR A 245 3.94 7.44 -0.57
CA THR A 245 2.94 6.38 -0.70
C THR A 245 1.52 6.91 -0.45
N TYR A 246 1.36 7.79 0.54
CA TYR A 246 0.08 8.38 0.88
C TYR A 246 -0.41 9.33 -0.21
N TYR A 247 0.48 10.17 -0.75
CA TYR A 247 0.22 11.05 -1.89
C TYR A 247 -0.13 10.24 -3.14
N ALA A 248 0.66 9.21 -3.46
CA ALA A 248 0.42 8.31 -4.58
C ALA A 248 -0.98 7.69 -4.52
N LYS A 249 -1.40 7.17 -3.36
CA LYS A 249 -2.72 6.53 -3.18
C LYS A 249 -3.90 7.46 -3.43
N LYS A 250 -3.75 8.76 -3.17
CA LYS A 250 -4.81 9.74 -3.42
C LYS A 250 -4.94 10.07 -4.91
N TYR A 251 -3.81 10.26 -5.59
CA TYR A 251 -3.78 10.83 -6.94
C TYR A 251 -3.60 9.82 -8.07
N LEU A 252 -3.19 8.57 -7.78
CA LEU A 252 -3.07 7.49 -8.75
C LEU A 252 -4.21 6.47 -8.59
N PRO A 253 -5.25 6.53 -9.44
CA PRO A 253 -6.35 5.56 -9.41
C PRO A 253 -5.82 4.16 -9.73
N GLY A 254 -5.98 3.22 -8.79
CA GLY A 254 -5.50 1.83 -8.92
C GLY A 254 -4.72 1.32 -7.70
N LEU A 255 -4.11 2.21 -6.92
CA LEU A 255 -3.38 1.85 -5.70
C LEU A 255 -4.31 1.52 -4.51
N ASN A 256 -5.51 2.10 -4.49
CA ASN A 256 -6.55 1.83 -3.51
C ASN A 256 -7.49 0.71 -3.97
N ARG A 257 -6.99 -0.54 -4.02
CA ARG A 257 -7.86 -1.73 -4.12
C ARG A 257 -8.51 -2.05 -2.77
N ARG A 258 -9.46 -1.22 -2.34
CA ARG A 258 -10.53 -1.63 -1.42
C ARG A 258 -11.84 -1.06 -1.95
N HIS A 259 -12.71 -1.96 -2.40
CA HIS A 259 -14.13 -1.77 -2.70
C HIS A 259 -14.64 -0.32 -2.72
N SER A 260 -14.87 0.24 -3.90
CA SER A 260 -15.95 1.21 -4.08
C SER A 260 -16.36 1.31 -5.55
N MET A 261 -17.41 0.56 -5.90
CA MET A 261 -18.41 0.99 -6.90
C MET A 261 -19.29 2.09 -6.30
N GLY A 262 -18.67 3.05 -5.61
CA GLY A 262 -19.33 4.10 -4.86
C GLY A 262 -18.63 5.41 -5.17
N THR A 263 -19.44 6.32 -5.68
CA THR A 263 -19.13 7.71 -6.00
C THR A 263 -18.50 8.42 -4.79
N VAL A 264 -17.24 8.84 -4.94
CA VAL A 264 -16.56 9.77 -4.02
C VAL A 264 -16.05 10.95 -4.86
N PRO A 265 -16.24 12.19 -4.39
CA PRO A 265 -16.56 13.33 -5.25
C PRO A 265 -15.34 13.99 -5.91
N LEU A 266 -15.64 14.63 -7.05
CA LEU A 266 -14.98 15.74 -7.74
C LEU A 266 -13.78 16.37 -7.00
N THR A 267 -12.63 15.69 -7.04
CA THR A 267 -11.34 16.37 -7.19
C THR A 267 -10.96 16.20 -8.65
N ALA A 268 -10.40 17.23 -9.29
CA ALA A 268 -9.99 17.17 -10.69
C ALA A 268 -9.14 15.91 -10.89
N THR A 269 -9.71 14.91 -11.58
CA THR A 269 -8.98 13.69 -11.89
C THR A 269 -7.84 14.09 -12.80
N LEU A 270 -6.61 13.92 -12.34
CA LEU A 270 -5.42 14.15 -13.14
C LEU A 270 -5.57 13.43 -14.48
N SER A 271 -5.19 14.08 -15.57
CA SER A 271 -5.12 13.44 -16.89
C SER A 271 -4.14 12.26 -16.86
N GLU A 272 -4.25 11.32 -17.80
CA GLU A 272 -3.33 10.17 -17.87
C GLU A 272 -1.85 10.60 -17.98
N VAL A 273 -1.59 11.73 -18.68
CA VAL A 273 -0.25 12.31 -18.82
C VAL A 273 0.24 12.85 -17.47
N GLU A 274 -0.60 13.56 -16.72
CA GLU A 274 -0.25 14.06 -15.39
C GLU A 274 -0.05 12.92 -14.38
N GLN A 275 -0.89 11.87 -14.44
CA GLN A 275 -0.72 10.67 -13.61
C GLN A 275 0.61 9.96 -13.93
N LYS A 276 0.97 9.85 -15.21
CA LYS A 276 2.25 9.28 -15.64
C LYS A 276 3.41 10.09 -15.09
N ASN A 277 3.40 11.41 -15.29
CA ASN A 277 4.46 12.30 -14.81
C ASN A 277 4.59 12.25 -13.28
N LEU A 278 3.45 12.24 -12.57
CA LEU A 278 3.41 12.08 -11.11
C LEU A 278 4.05 10.77 -10.68
N LEU A 279 3.70 9.65 -11.31
CA LEU A 279 4.23 8.33 -10.98
C LEU A 279 5.75 8.26 -11.19
N GLU A 280 6.24 8.76 -12.33
CA GLU A 280 7.67 8.76 -12.64
C GLU A 280 8.48 9.65 -11.67
N GLU A 281 7.91 10.78 -11.26
CA GLU A 281 8.53 11.64 -10.26
C GLU A 281 8.49 11.04 -8.85
N ILE A 282 7.41 10.34 -8.48
CA ILE A 282 7.35 9.58 -7.23
C ILE A 282 8.41 8.47 -7.24
N ASP A 283 8.64 7.77 -8.35
CA ASP A 283 9.74 6.80 -8.48
C ASP A 283 11.11 7.44 -8.23
N ARG A 284 11.34 8.65 -8.73
CA ARG A 284 12.60 9.40 -8.51
C ARG A 284 12.78 9.81 -7.05
N LEU A 285 11.70 10.18 -6.37
CA LEU A 285 11.72 10.62 -4.97
C LEU A 285 11.73 9.46 -3.97
N LEU A 286 11.27 8.26 -4.36
CA LEU A 286 11.24 7.09 -3.49
C LEU A 286 12.68 6.56 -3.26
N PRO A 287 13.15 6.46 -2.01
CA PRO A 287 14.50 5.94 -1.75
C PRO A 287 14.64 4.47 -2.17
N VAL A 288 15.83 4.09 -2.62
CA VAL A 288 16.14 2.70 -3.03
C VAL A 288 16.65 1.92 -1.82
N GLN A 289 15.73 1.57 -0.90
CA GLN A 289 16.04 0.77 0.29
C GLN A 289 14.93 -0.24 0.59
N LYS A 290 15.31 -1.39 1.17
CA LYS A 290 14.37 -2.47 1.52
C LYS A 290 13.43 -2.00 2.64
N GLY A 291 12.14 -2.30 2.54
CA GLY A 291 11.18 -2.14 3.65
C GLY A 291 10.61 -0.74 3.87
N LEU A 292 10.97 0.27 3.07
CA LEU A 292 10.44 1.63 3.22
C LEU A 292 8.99 1.78 2.72
N ALA A 293 8.67 1.13 1.61
CA ALA A 293 7.33 1.06 1.03
C ALA A 293 6.91 -0.41 0.99
N SER A 294 5.65 -0.71 1.27
CA SER A 294 5.20 -2.10 1.25
C SER A 294 5.24 -2.69 -0.16
N THR A 295 5.58 -3.98 -0.27
CA THR A 295 5.67 -4.69 -1.56
C THR A 295 4.37 -4.58 -2.37
N LYS A 296 3.22 -4.60 -1.68
CA LYS A 296 1.90 -4.38 -2.30
C LYS A 296 1.76 -3.01 -2.96
N VAL A 297 2.28 -1.94 -2.34
CA VAL A 297 2.25 -0.58 -2.92
C VAL A 297 3.18 -0.52 -4.13
N LEU A 298 4.39 -1.09 -4.04
CA LEU A 298 5.31 -1.10 -5.17
C LEU A 298 4.76 -1.90 -6.36
N LEU A 299 4.18 -3.07 -6.13
CA LEU A 299 3.50 -3.86 -7.17
C LEU A 299 2.29 -3.11 -7.74
N GLY A 300 1.57 -2.35 -6.91
CA GLY A 300 0.53 -1.42 -7.36
C GLY A 300 1.09 -0.34 -8.29
N LEU A 301 2.19 0.31 -7.90
CA LEU A 301 2.85 1.34 -8.71
C LEU A 301 3.35 0.77 -10.03
N LEU A 302 3.93 -0.43 -10.02
CA LEU A 302 4.40 -1.13 -11.22
C LEU A 302 3.23 -1.48 -12.17
N ARG A 303 2.10 -1.94 -11.62
CA ARG A 303 0.88 -2.18 -12.42
C ARG A 303 0.40 -0.87 -13.06
N THR A 304 0.31 0.20 -12.28
CA THR A 304 -0.11 1.51 -12.78
C THR A 304 0.88 2.07 -13.81
N SER A 305 2.18 1.86 -13.64
CA SER A 305 3.22 2.33 -14.56
C SER A 305 3.13 1.63 -15.92
N MET A 306 2.76 0.34 -15.93
CA MET A 306 2.49 -0.40 -17.17
C MET A 306 1.24 0.12 -17.89
N ILE A 307 0.15 0.37 -17.16
CA ILE A 307 -1.10 0.90 -17.72
C ILE A 307 -0.88 2.29 -18.34
N LEU A 308 -0.17 3.16 -17.62
CA LEU A 308 0.13 4.53 -18.06
C LEU A 308 1.29 4.62 -19.07
N LYS A 309 1.90 3.48 -19.46
CA LYS A 309 3.06 3.43 -20.35
C LYS A 309 4.19 4.37 -19.89
N ALA A 310 4.56 4.26 -18.61
CA ALA A 310 5.67 4.98 -18.02
C ALA A 310 7.02 4.62 -18.67
N SER A 311 8.06 5.41 -18.41
CA SER A 311 9.41 5.16 -18.90
C SER A 311 9.96 3.80 -18.46
N SER A 312 10.82 3.20 -19.30
CA SER A 312 11.48 1.92 -18.99
C SER A 312 12.35 2.02 -17.73
N THR A 313 12.96 3.18 -17.49
CA THR A 313 13.72 3.46 -16.26
C THR A 313 12.83 3.37 -15.03
N CYS A 314 11.63 3.95 -15.05
CA CYS A 314 10.69 3.87 -13.94
C CYS A 314 10.27 2.43 -13.66
N ILE A 315 9.94 1.67 -14.71
CA ILE A 315 9.60 0.24 -14.58
C ILE A 315 10.76 -0.55 -13.97
N SER A 316 11.98 -0.38 -14.48
CA SER A 316 13.16 -1.08 -13.97
C SER A 316 13.48 -0.72 -12.52
N ASN A 317 13.35 0.56 -12.14
CA ASN A 317 13.55 1.01 -10.77
C ASN A 317 12.51 0.40 -9.81
N LEU A 318 11.25 0.28 -10.23
CA LEU A 318 10.20 -0.38 -9.45
C LEU A 318 10.45 -1.89 -9.34
N GLU A 319 10.80 -2.56 -10.44
CA GLU A 319 11.17 -3.99 -10.46
C GLU A 319 12.32 -4.28 -9.49
N LYS A 320 13.37 -3.44 -9.50
CA LYS A 320 14.50 -3.54 -8.57
C LYS A 320 14.05 -3.42 -7.11
N ARG A 321 13.23 -2.42 -6.77
CA ARG A 321 12.75 -2.23 -5.38
C ARG A 321 11.83 -3.36 -4.93
N ILE A 322 11.02 -3.93 -5.82
CA ILE A 322 10.21 -5.12 -5.53
C ILE A 322 11.12 -6.31 -5.30
N GLY A 323 12.13 -6.50 -6.15
CA GLY A 323 13.14 -7.56 -6.01
C GLY A 323 13.85 -7.53 -4.66
N MET A 324 14.09 -6.34 -4.08
CA MET A 324 14.70 -6.23 -2.74
C MET A 324 13.82 -6.82 -1.60
N GLN A 325 12.54 -7.03 -1.82
CA GLN A 325 11.58 -7.49 -0.80
C GLN A 325 10.51 -8.44 -1.38
N LEU A 326 10.91 -9.24 -2.37
CA LEU A 326 10.02 -10.21 -3.01
C LEU A 326 9.51 -11.26 -2.01
N ASP A 327 10.28 -11.54 -0.96
CA ASP A 327 9.91 -12.43 0.15
C ASP A 327 8.64 -11.99 0.90
N GLN A 328 8.24 -10.73 0.77
CA GLN A 328 7.05 -10.16 1.39
C GLN A 328 5.84 -10.07 0.44
N ALA A 329 5.98 -10.52 -0.82
CA ALA A 329 4.92 -10.49 -1.80
C ALA A 329 3.93 -11.66 -1.60
N THR A 330 2.68 -11.44 -2.02
CA THR A 330 1.69 -12.51 -2.14
C THR A 330 1.56 -12.94 -3.60
N LEU A 331 1.08 -14.16 -3.84
CA LEU A 331 0.83 -14.68 -5.18
C LEU A 331 -0.12 -13.76 -5.97
N GLU A 332 -1.21 -13.31 -5.36
CA GLU A 332 -2.18 -12.40 -5.98
C GLU A 332 -1.55 -11.07 -6.40
N ASP A 333 -0.57 -10.57 -5.64
CA ASP A 333 0.12 -9.32 -5.96
C ASP A 333 1.10 -9.50 -7.14
N LEU A 334 1.63 -10.71 -7.37
CA LEU A 334 2.57 -11.03 -8.46
C LEU A 334 1.89 -11.34 -9.80
N LEU A 335 0.58 -11.61 -9.80
CA LEU A 335 -0.23 -11.77 -11.01
C LEU A 335 -0.41 -10.42 -11.73
N LEU A 336 0.61 -9.99 -12.47
CA LEU A 336 0.65 -8.77 -13.27
C LEU A 336 0.05 -9.05 -14.65
N PRO A 337 -1.11 -8.46 -15.02
CA PRO A 337 -1.68 -8.64 -16.36
C PRO A 337 -0.73 -8.15 -17.44
N ASN A 338 -0.75 -8.81 -18.60
CA ASN A 338 -0.11 -8.26 -19.79
C ASN A 338 -1.04 -7.24 -20.46
N PHE A 339 -0.49 -6.09 -20.85
CA PHE A 339 -1.22 -5.00 -21.52
C PHE A 339 -0.82 -4.83 -22.99
N SER A 340 -0.05 -5.78 -23.53
CA SER A 340 0.27 -5.84 -24.96
C SER A 340 -0.97 -6.20 -25.79
N TYR A 341 -1.05 -5.64 -27.00
CA TYR A 341 -2.16 -5.89 -27.94
C TYR A 341 -1.93 -7.12 -28.84
N THR A 342 -0.77 -7.77 -28.71
CA THR A 342 -0.47 -9.00 -29.46
C THR A 342 -0.95 -10.22 -28.66
N MET A 343 -1.09 -11.39 -29.30
CA MET A 343 -1.45 -12.65 -28.62
C MET A 343 -0.30 -13.16 -27.72
N GLU A 344 -0.02 -12.41 -26.67
CA GLU A 344 0.93 -12.75 -25.62
C GLU A 344 0.23 -13.51 -24.47
N THR A 345 1.01 -13.96 -23.50
CA THR A 345 0.52 -14.59 -22.27
C THR A 345 -0.38 -13.64 -21.48
N LEU A 346 -1.35 -14.19 -20.73
CA LEU A 346 -2.28 -13.42 -19.89
C LEU A 346 -1.56 -12.58 -18.83
N TYR A 347 -0.43 -13.10 -18.32
CA TYR A 347 0.40 -12.44 -17.33
C TYR A 347 1.77 -12.06 -17.90
N ASN A 348 2.37 -11.00 -17.35
CA ASN A 348 3.70 -10.53 -17.73
C ASN A 348 4.79 -11.34 -17.02
N VAL A 349 5.10 -12.52 -17.58
CA VAL A 349 6.11 -13.46 -17.04
C VAL A 349 7.53 -12.85 -17.05
N GLU A 350 7.84 -12.02 -18.04
CA GLU A 350 9.17 -11.41 -18.18
C GLU A 350 9.44 -10.39 -17.07
N CYS A 351 8.42 -9.64 -16.66
CA CYS A 351 8.53 -8.73 -15.52
C CYS A 351 8.80 -9.50 -14.22
N VAL A 352 8.07 -10.58 -13.96
CA VAL A 352 8.28 -11.43 -12.78
C VAL A 352 9.69 -12.04 -12.78
N HIS A 353 10.18 -12.47 -13.94
CA HIS A 353 11.56 -12.96 -14.10
C HIS A 353 12.58 -11.87 -13.71
N ARG A 354 12.47 -10.64 -14.24
CA ARG A 354 13.39 -9.54 -13.88
C ARG A 354 13.34 -9.19 -12.39
N ILE A 355 12.16 -9.24 -11.77
CA ILE A 355 12.01 -9.03 -10.32
C ILE A 355 12.75 -10.13 -9.54
N LEU A 356 12.63 -11.39 -9.98
CA LEU A 356 13.35 -12.52 -9.39
C LEU A 356 14.87 -12.37 -9.54
N ASP A 357 15.36 -11.95 -10.72
CA ASP A 357 16.78 -11.69 -10.94
C ASP A 357 17.32 -10.65 -9.96
N HIS A 358 16.57 -9.57 -9.72
CA HIS A 358 16.94 -8.56 -8.73
C HIS A 358 16.97 -9.10 -7.30
N PHE A 359 16.02 -9.98 -6.94
CA PHE A 359 16.01 -10.63 -5.63
C PHE A 359 17.27 -11.50 -5.45
N LEU A 360 17.57 -12.36 -6.43
CA LEU A 360 18.70 -13.29 -6.37
C LEU A 360 20.06 -12.56 -6.39
N ALA A 361 20.18 -11.47 -7.17
CA ALA A 361 21.40 -10.65 -7.18
C ALA A 361 21.64 -9.98 -5.81
N MET A 362 20.58 -9.58 -5.11
CA MET A 362 20.70 -8.98 -3.78
C MET A 362 21.01 -10.03 -2.71
N ASP A 363 20.39 -11.21 -2.77
CA ASP A 363 20.64 -12.32 -1.84
C ASP A 363 22.12 -12.76 -1.87
N GLN A 364 22.69 -12.87 -3.08
CA GLN A 364 24.12 -13.16 -3.27
C GLN A 364 25.03 -12.07 -2.70
N ALA A 365 24.68 -10.79 -2.86
CA ALA A 365 25.46 -9.67 -2.33
C ALA A 365 25.45 -9.59 -0.79
N ASN A 366 24.37 -10.08 -0.16
CA ASN A 366 24.19 -10.07 1.29
C ASN A 366 24.79 -11.30 2.01
N GLY A 367 25.60 -12.10 1.32
CA GLY A 367 26.27 -13.27 1.90
C GLY A 367 25.47 -14.57 1.78
N GLY A 368 24.51 -14.64 0.85
CA GLY A 368 23.87 -15.88 0.42
C GLY A 368 24.85 -16.81 -0.30
N ALA A 369 25.82 -17.36 0.43
CA ALA A 369 26.65 -18.46 -0.05
C ALA A 369 25.82 -19.75 -0.05
N SER A 370 26.06 -20.61 -1.03
CA SER A 370 25.52 -21.97 -1.06
C SER A 370 25.80 -22.67 0.29
N PRO A 371 24.77 -23.04 1.06
CA PRO A 371 24.99 -23.68 2.35
C PRO A 371 25.67 -25.04 2.14
N CYS A 372 26.68 -25.34 2.95
CA CYS A 372 27.22 -26.70 3.05
C CYS A 372 26.10 -27.64 3.52
N LEU A 373 26.08 -28.86 2.98
CA LEU A 373 24.96 -29.81 3.05
C LEU A 373 24.44 -30.17 4.47
N ASP A 374 25.16 -29.83 5.54
CA ASP A 374 24.81 -30.20 6.92
C ASP A 374 23.98 -29.17 7.71
N ASP A 375 23.75 -27.94 7.20
CA ASP A 375 23.14 -26.84 8.00
C ASP A 375 21.73 -26.39 7.53
N VAL A 376 21.04 -27.25 6.79
CA VAL A 376 19.83 -26.92 5.99
C VAL A 376 18.55 -26.75 6.82
N MET A 377 18.51 -27.23 8.06
CA MET A 377 17.25 -27.36 8.81
C MET A 377 16.93 -26.24 9.82
N ALA A 378 17.81 -25.27 10.07
CA ALA A 378 17.55 -24.29 11.14
C ALA A 378 18.19 -22.89 10.99
N SER A 379 18.76 -22.52 9.84
CA SER A 379 19.37 -21.20 9.67
C SER A 379 18.33 -20.12 9.32
N PRO A 380 18.11 -19.07 10.14
CA PRO A 380 17.14 -18.00 9.85
C PRO A 380 17.47 -17.20 8.57
N SER A 381 18.70 -17.31 8.05
CA SER A 381 19.17 -16.66 6.82
C SER A 381 18.56 -17.22 5.53
N LEU A 382 18.12 -18.50 5.49
CA LEU A 382 17.55 -19.13 4.29
C LEU A 382 16.04 -18.90 4.13
N THR A 383 15.38 -18.35 5.14
CA THR A 383 13.92 -18.18 5.15
C THR A 383 13.38 -17.29 4.01
N PRO A 384 14.04 -16.20 3.57
CA PRO A 384 13.52 -15.36 2.49
C PRO A 384 13.58 -16.07 1.13
N ILE A 385 14.71 -16.69 0.78
CA ILE A 385 14.88 -17.34 -0.52
C ILE A 385 13.96 -18.56 -0.69
N THR A 386 13.74 -19.35 0.37
CA THR A 386 12.76 -20.44 0.34
C THR A 386 11.33 -19.94 0.22
N THR A 387 11.01 -18.79 0.81
CA THR A 387 9.69 -18.16 0.67
C THR A 387 9.47 -17.69 -0.77
N VAL A 388 10.49 -17.09 -1.39
CA VAL A 388 10.46 -16.71 -2.81
C VAL A 388 10.36 -17.93 -3.73
N ALA A 389 11.10 -19.02 -3.47
CA ALA A 389 10.98 -20.25 -4.25
C ALA A 389 9.54 -20.79 -4.26
N LYS A 390 8.90 -20.86 -3.08
CA LYS A 390 7.48 -21.26 -2.95
C LYS A 390 6.54 -20.31 -3.69
N LEU A 391 6.81 -19.00 -3.64
CA LEU A 391 6.04 -17.99 -4.37
C LEU A 391 6.15 -18.17 -5.88
N ILE A 392 7.35 -18.41 -6.41
CA ILE A 392 7.61 -18.65 -7.84
C ILE A 392 6.99 -19.96 -8.30
N ASP A 393 7.10 -21.04 -7.53
CA ASP A 393 6.45 -22.31 -7.86
C ASP A 393 4.91 -22.18 -7.85
N GLY A 394 4.38 -21.40 -6.90
CA GLY A 394 2.97 -20.99 -6.88
C GLY A 394 2.57 -20.22 -8.14
N TYR A 395 3.37 -19.23 -8.53
CA TYR A 395 3.15 -18.44 -9.74
C TYR A 395 3.23 -19.27 -11.02
N LEU A 396 4.22 -20.15 -11.15
CA LEU A 396 4.36 -21.09 -12.26
C LEU A 396 3.11 -21.96 -12.40
N ALA A 397 2.55 -22.46 -11.30
CA ALA A 397 1.33 -23.25 -11.31
C ALA A 397 0.09 -22.43 -11.78
N GLU A 398 0.01 -21.15 -11.43
CA GLU A 398 -1.10 -20.26 -11.88
C GLU A 398 -1.00 -19.90 -13.36
N ILE A 399 0.20 -19.71 -13.90
CA ILE A 399 0.39 -19.37 -15.32
C ILE A 399 0.44 -20.60 -16.24
N ALA A 400 0.71 -21.79 -15.68
CA ALA A 400 0.85 -23.04 -16.42
C ALA A 400 -0.34 -23.41 -17.33
N PRO A 401 -1.61 -23.11 -16.99
CA PRO A 401 -2.75 -23.37 -17.88
C PRO A 401 -2.80 -22.49 -19.14
N ASP A 402 -2.02 -21.41 -19.23
CA ASP A 402 -2.03 -20.50 -20.37
C ASP A 402 -1.40 -21.14 -21.61
N ILE A 403 -2.20 -21.38 -22.64
CA ILE A 403 -1.81 -22.01 -23.92
C ILE A 403 -0.74 -21.18 -24.66
N ASN A 404 -0.66 -19.88 -24.40
CA ASN A 404 0.33 -19.00 -25.01
C ASN A 404 1.68 -19.06 -24.30
N LEU A 405 1.77 -19.68 -23.11
CA LEU A 405 3.01 -19.82 -22.36
C LEU A 405 3.93 -20.86 -23.00
N LYS A 406 4.96 -20.37 -23.71
CA LYS A 406 5.93 -21.25 -24.38
C LYS A 406 6.88 -21.92 -23.39
N LEU A 407 7.27 -23.16 -23.70
CA LEU A 407 8.15 -23.99 -22.88
C LEU A 407 9.45 -23.28 -22.46
N PRO A 408 10.18 -22.56 -23.33
CA PRO A 408 11.40 -21.86 -22.91
C PRO A 408 11.16 -20.79 -21.84
N LYS A 409 10.02 -20.08 -21.88
CA LYS A 409 9.69 -19.07 -20.86
C LYS A 409 9.39 -19.72 -19.51
N PHE A 410 8.64 -20.83 -19.51
CA PHE A 410 8.37 -21.61 -18.30
C PHE A 410 9.68 -22.13 -17.69
N GLN A 411 10.52 -22.77 -18.52
CA GLN A 411 11.79 -23.34 -18.07
C GLN A 411 12.73 -22.28 -17.52
N ALA A 412 12.88 -21.16 -18.21
CA ALA A 412 13.79 -20.09 -17.78
C ALA A 412 13.41 -19.54 -16.41
N LEU A 413 12.12 -19.36 -16.12
CA LEU A 413 11.67 -18.91 -14.79
C LEU A 413 11.84 -19.99 -13.71
N ALA A 414 11.54 -21.25 -14.04
CA ALA A 414 11.70 -22.36 -13.11
C ALA A 414 13.17 -22.62 -12.75
N SER A 415 14.09 -22.51 -13.72
CA SER A 415 15.53 -22.74 -13.53
C SER A 415 16.27 -21.54 -12.94
N ALA A 416 15.66 -20.34 -12.93
CA ALA A 416 16.25 -19.16 -12.29
C ALA A 416 16.35 -19.33 -10.76
N VAL A 417 15.44 -20.08 -10.15
CA VAL A 417 15.46 -20.36 -8.71
C VAL A 417 16.51 -21.45 -8.39
N PRO A 418 17.49 -21.18 -7.51
CA PRO A 418 18.51 -22.17 -7.13
C PRO A 418 17.95 -23.44 -6.48
N GLU A 419 18.63 -24.57 -6.67
CA GLU A 419 18.16 -25.88 -6.19
C GLU A 419 18.09 -26.00 -4.66
N TYR A 420 18.98 -25.29 -3.94
CA TYR A 420 18.97 -25.26 -2.47
C TYR A 420 17.83 -24.42 -1.90
N ALA A 421 17.22 -23.53 -2.70
CA ALA A 421 16.10 -22.71 -2.27
C ALA A 421 14.80 -23.52 -2.12
N ARG A 422 14.75 -24.71 -2.73
CA ARG A 422 13.63 -25.65 -2.66
C ARG A 422 13.97 -26.82 -1.72
N PRO A 423 13.50 -26.80 -0.46
CA PRO A 423 13.59 -27.99 0.40
C PRO A 423 12.74 -29.14 -0.12
N LEU A 424 11.61 -28.82 -0.77
CA LEU A 424 10.70 -29.76 -1.39
C LEU A 424 10.31 -29.24 -2.78
N ASP A 425 10.22 -30.16 -3.74
CA ASP A 425 9.89 -29.85 -5.14
C ASP A 425 8.40 -30.05 -5.47
N ASP A 426 7.56 -30.33 -4.47
CA ASP A 426 6.11 -30.55 -4.64
C ASP A 426 5.42 -29.40 -5.40
N GLY A 427 5.81 -28.16 -5.10
CA GLY A 427 5.28 -26.97 -5.76
C GLY A 427 5.64 -26.92 -7.25
N LEU A 428 6.91 -27.19 -7.56
CA LEU A 428 7.43 -27.25 -8.92
C LEU A 428 6.81 -28.43 -9.70
N TYR A 429 6.70 -29.61 -9.08
CA TYR A 429 6.01 -30.76 -9.67
C TYR A 429 4.56 -30.43 -10.02
N ARG A 430 3.82 -29.80 -9.10
CA ARG A 430 2.44 -29.36 -9.36
C ARG A 430 2.37 -28.42 -10.57
N ALA A 431 3.30 -27.46 -10.68
CA ALA A 431 3.34 -26.54 -11.81
C ALA A 431 3.64 -27.28 -13.14
N ILE A 432 4.61 -28.20 -13.14
CA ILE A 432 4.94 -29.05 -14.30
C ILE A 432 3.74 -29.90 -14.71
N ASP A 433 3.05 -30.52 -13.75
CA ASP A 433 1.89 -31.36 -14.02
C ASP A 433 0.75 -30.56 -14.69
N ILE A 434 0.45 -29.38 -14.15
CA ILE A 434 -0.56 -28.48 -14.73
C ILE A 434 -0.14 -28.05 -16.14
N TYR A 435 1.15 -27.74 -16.35
CA TYR A 435 1.67 -27.32 -17.65
C TYR A 435 1.53 -28.44 -18.68
N LEU A 436 1.95 -29.67 -18.33
CA LEU A 436 1.78 -30.86 -19.17
C LEU A 436 0.30 -31.16 -19.47
N LYS A 437 -0.62 -30.85 -18.54
CA LYS A 437 -2.07 -30.97 -18.78
C LYS A 437 -2.54 -30.04 -19.89
N ALA A 438 -2.13 -28.77 -19.81
CA ALA A 438 -2.59 -27.73 -20.70
C ALA A 438 -1.88 -27.78 -22.06
N HIS A 439 -0.66 -28.32 -22.10
CA HIS A 439 0.23 -28.36 -23.27
C HIS A 439 0.40 -29.80 -23.78
N SER A 440 -0.70 -30.45 -24.13
CA SER A 440 -0.70 -31.85 -24.58
C SER A 440 0.09 -32.11 -25.87
N TRP A 441 0.34 -31.05 -26.67
CA TRP A 441 1.10 -31.11 -27.92
C TRP A 441 2.62 -31.16 -27.76
N LEU A 442 3.15 -31.10 -26.53
CA LEU A 442 4.59 -31.22 -26.29
C LEU A 442 5.10 -32.60 -26.71
N SER A 443 6.28 -32.62 -27.35
CA SER A 443 6.99 -33.84 -27.71
C SER A 443 7.54 -34.56 -26.48
N GLU A 444 7.84 -35.86 -26.61
CA GLU A 444 8.41 -36.66 -25.51
C GLU A 444 9.73 -36.06 -24.99
N ALA A 445 10.61 -35.59 -25.89
CA ALA A 445 11.86 -34.93 -25.53
C ALA A 445 11.64 -33.63 -24.73
N GLU A 446 10.64 -32.84 -25.10
CA GLU A 446 10.28 -31.62 -24.36
C GLU A 446 9.72 -31.93 -22.97
N ARG A 447 8.90 -32.98 -22.84
CA ARG A 447 8.38 -33.45 -21.55
C ARG A 447 9.51 -33.96 -20.65
N GLU A 448 10.46 -34.71 -21.21
CA GLU A 448 11.66 -35.12 -20.48
C GLU A 448 12.48 -33.91 -20.01
N GLN A 449 12.73 -32.94 -20.89
CA GLN A 449 13.52 -31.76 -20.54
C GLN A 449 12.84 -30.93 -19.45
N LEU A 450 11.50 -30.81 -19.48
CA LEU A 450 10.74 -30.14 -18.44
C LEU A 450 10.83 -30.87 -17.10
N CYS A 451 10.71 -32.20 -17.09
CA CYS A 451 10.77 -33.01 -15.87
C CYS A 451 12.18 -33.06 -15.24
N ARG A 452 13.24 -32.73 -15.99
CA ARG A 452 14.60 -32.62 -15.43
C ARG A 452 14.79 -31.44 -14.48
N LEU A 453 13.85 -30.49 -14.45
CA LEU A 453 13.90 -29.33 -13.55
C LEU A 453 13.57 -29.69 -12.10
N MET A 454 12.87 -30.80 -11.86
CA MET A 454 12.54 -31.26 -10.51
C MET A 454 13.48 -32.38 -10.06
N ASP A 455 13.89 -32.33 -8.81
CA ASP A 455 14.57 -33.42 -8.13
C ASP A 455 13.55 -34.35 -7.47
N CYS A 456 13.43 -35.57 -8.03
CA CYS A 456 12.51 -36.59 -7.52
C CYS A 456 12.83 -37.03 -6.07
N GLN A 457 14.05 -36.75 -5.56
CA GLN A 457 14.42 -37.04 -4.16
C GLN A 457 13.76 -36.07 -3.18
N LYS A 458 13.47 -34.86 -3.63
CA LYS A 458 12.87 -33.77 -2.84
C LYS A 458 11.34 -33.76 -2.92
N LEU A 459 10.74 -34.79 -3.51
CA LEU A 459 9.29 -34.96 -3.52
C LEU A 459 8.84 -35.58 -2.18
N SER A 460 7.73 -35.06 -1.65
CA SER A 460 7.04 -35.69 -0.53
C SER A 460 6.42 -37.02 -0.95
N LEU A 461 6.09 -37.87 0.02
CA LEU A 461 5.41 -39.14 -0.24
C LEU A 461 4.08 -38.94 -1.00
N GLU A 462 3.33 -37.89 -0.68
CA GLU A 462 2.09 -37.55 -1.38
C GLU A 462 2.34 -37.14 -2.83
N ALA A 463 3.38 -36.34 -3.09
CA ALA A 463 3.76 -35.97 -4.45
C ALA A 463 4.29 -37.16 -5.26
N CYS A 464 5.09 -38.04 -4.64
CA CYS A 464 5.58 -39.27 -5.25
C CYS A 464 4.44 -40.20 -5.67
N THR A 465 3.48 -40.47 -4.79
CA THR A 465 2.32 -41.33 -5.11
C THR A 465 1.49 -40.77 -6.26
N HIS A 466 1.27 -39.44 -6.30
CA HIS A 466 0.58 -38.79 -7.41
C HIS A 466 1.41 -38.88 -8.71
N ALA A 467 2.72 -38.66 -8.66
CA ALA A 467 3.61 -38.75 -9.82
C ALA A 467 3.72 -40.18 -10.37
N ALA A 468 3.74 -41.20 -9.51
CA ALA A 468 3.75 -42.61 -9.91
C ALA A 468 2.51 -43.01 -10.72
N GLN A 469 1.37 -42.36 -10.47
CA GLN A 469 0.10 -42.62 -11.16
C GLN A 469 -0.15 -41.68 -12.35
N ASN A 470 0.79 -40.76 -12.64
CA ASN A 470 0.58 -39.73 -13.64
C ASN A 470 1.02 -40.17 -15.03
N GLU A 471 0.04 -40.53 -15.88
CA GLU A 471 0.27 -40.99 -17.25
C GLU A 471 0.90 -39.93 -18.18
N ARG A 472 0.94 -38.66 -17.77
CA ARG A 472 1.54 -37.57 -18.56
C ARG A 472 3.07 -37.48 -18.41
N LEU A 473 3.63 -38.11 -17.38
CA LEU A 473 5.07 -38.10 -17.13
C LEU A 473 5.79 -39.12 -18.02
N PRO A 474 7.00 -38.83 -18.50
CA PRO A 474 7.84 -39.83 -19.18
C PRO A 474 8.11 -41.03 -18.27
N LEU A 475 8.10 -42.25 -18.84
CA LEU A 475 8.30 -43.50 -18.08
C LEU A 475 9.58 -43.49 -17.24
N ARG A 476 10.66 -42.88 -17.76
CA ARG A 476 11.93 -42.73 -17.04
C ARG A 476 11.77 -41.99 -15.71
N VAL A 477 10.96 -40.94 -15.69
CA VAL A 477 10.70 -40.12 -14.49
C VAL A 477 9.84 -40.90 -13.50
N VAL A 478 8.80 -41.59 -13.99
CA VAL A 478 7.95 -42.45 -13.15
C VAL A 478 8.77 -43.53 -12.43
N VAL A 479 9.70 -44.18 -13.13
CA VAL A 479 10.61 -45.17 -12.52
C VAL A 479 11.51 -44.54 -11.45
N GLN A 480 12.02 -43.33 -11.67
CA GLN A 480 12.83 -42.61 -10.69
C GLN A 480 12.02 -42.27 -9.43
N VAL A 481 10.80 -41.77 -9.61
CA VAL A 481 9.88 -41.48 -8.50
C VAL A 481 9.60 -42.74 -7.68
N LEU A 482 9.24 -43.85 -8.32
CA LEU A 482 8.98 -45.13 -7.63
C LEU A 482 10.21 -45.64 -6.87
N PHE A 483 11.40 -45.47 -7.43
CA PHE A 483 12.65 -45.84 -6.76
C PHE A 483 12.86 -45.04 -5.47
N PHE A 484 12.68 -43.72 -5.52
CA PHE A 484 12.86 -42.87 -4.34
C PHE A 484 11.74 -43.03 -3.31
N GLU A 485 10.50 -43.25 -3.75
CA GLU A 485 9.39 -43.62 -2.88
C GLU A 485 9.72 -44.91 -2.10
N GLN A 486 10.23 -45.95 -2.78
CA GLN A 486 10.65 -47.18 -2.12
C GLN A 486 11.81 -46.95 -1.14
N LEU A 487 12.77 -46.08 -1.48
CA LEU A 487 13.89 -45.73 -0.62
C LEU A 487 13.45 -44.97 0.64
N GLN A 488 12.55 -43.99 0.50
CA GLN A 488 11.97 -43.22 1.61
C GLN A 488 11.15 -44.12 2.54
N LEU A 489 10.34 -45.03 1.98
CA LEU A 489 9.58 -46.02 2.76
C LEU A 489 10.52 -46.96 3.53
N ARG A 490 11.56 -47.50 2.89
CA ARG A 490 12.56 -48.36 3.57
C ARG A 490 13.29 -47.62 4.69
N THR A 491 13.69 -46.37 4.45
CA THR A 491 14.38 -45.54 5.45
C THR A 491 13.46 -45.22 6.63
N SER A 492 12.18 -44.92 6.36
CA SER A 492 11.18 -44.66 7.40
C SER A 492 10.89 -45.90 8.24
N ILE A 493 10.76 -47.07 7.59
CA ILE A 493 10.58 -48.36 8.28
C ILE A 493 11.81 -48.70 9.12
N ALA A 494 13.03 -48.55 8.57
CA ALA A 494 14.27 -48.78 9.30
C ALA A 494 14.44 -47.83 10.49
N GLY A 495 14.07 -46.56 10.33
CA GLY A 495 14.04 -45.58 11.42
C GLY A 495 13.06 -45.95 12.53
N CYS A 496 11.84 -46.39 12.20
CA CYS A 496 10.87 -46.90 13.17
C CYS A 496 11.37 -48.15 13.92
N LEU A 497 12.07 -49.06 13.23
CA LEU A 497 12.62 -50.27 13.84
C LEU A 497 13.82 -49.97 14.77
N LEU A 498 14.73 -49.06 14.38
CA LEU A 498 15.84 -48.60 15.23
C LEU A 498 15.38 -47.83 16.48
N VAL A 499 14.24 -47.14 16.40
CA VAL A 499 13.59 -46.50 17.56
C VAL A 499 12.92 -47.53 18.47
N SER A 500 12.47 -48.67 17.91
CA SER A 500 11.83 -49.76 18.67
C SER A 500 12.84 -50.65 19.39
N ASP A 501 14.02 -50.89 18.81
CA ASP A 501 15.07 -51.76 19.38
C ASP A 501 15.81 -51.17 20.61
N ASN A 502 15.64 -49.88 20.92
CA ASN A 502 16.24 -49.26 22.11
C ASN A 502 15.32 -49.28 23.36
N LEU A 503 14.14 -49.90 23.29
CA LEU A 503 13.19 -49.98 24.40
C LEU A 503 13.32 -51.27 25.26
N GLU A 504 14.05 -52.29 24.81
CA GLU A 504 14.28 -53.52 25.57
C GLU A 504 15.77 -53.71 25.91
N GLY A 505 16.13 -53.40 27.15
CA GLY A 505 17.48 -53.66 27.65
C GLY A 505 17.71 -55.14 27.97
N SER A 506 18.71 -55.77 27.36
CA SER A 506 19.82 -56.50 28.05
C SER A 506 20.93 -57.04 27.11
N ARG A 507 22.12 -56.40 27.17
CA ARG A 507 23.54 -56.75 26.90
C ARG A 507 23.99 -58.18 26.43
N PRO A 508 25.26 -58.38 25.98
CA PRO A 508 26.19 -57.51 25.22
C PRO A 508 27.00 -58.23 24.09
N LEU A 509 27.53 -57.50 23.09
CA LEU A 509 28.85 -57.82 22.51
C LEU A 509 29.56 -56.59 21.94
N ARG A 510 30.86 -56.50 22.24
CA ARG A 510 31.83 -55.46 21.86
C ARG A 510 31.95 -55.26 20.34
N SER A 511 31.92 -54.00 19.91
CA SER A 511 33.07 -53.34 19.24
C SER A 511 32.91 -51.82 19.37
N GLY A 512 34.02 -51.12 19.64
CA GLY A 512 34.02 -49.77 20.21
C GLY A 512 33.96 -48.63 19.20
N ILE A 513 33.48 -47.48 19.67
CA ILE A 513 34.13 -46.16 19.61
C ILE A 513 33.31 -45.25 20.54
N ALA A 514 33.99 -44.60 21.48
CA ALA A 514 33.41 -43.64 22.39
C ALA A 514 33.23 -42.30 21.69
N MET A 515 32.07 -41.65 21.88
CA MET A 515 31.95 -40.19 21.91
C MET A 515 30.94 -39.79 22.98
N SER A 516 31.31 -38.72 23.68
CA SER A 516 30.81 -38.21 24.94
C SER A 516 29.79 -37.08 24.70
N GLY A 517 28.75 -36.99 25.53
CA GLY A 517 28.02 -35.73 25.74
C GLY A 517 26.49 -35.84 25.81
N GLU A 518 25.93 -35.50 26.97
CA GLU A 518 24.52 -35.09 27.21
C GLU A 518 23.42 -36.16 27.29
N ALA A 519 23.51 -37.01 28.31
CA ALA A 519 22.41 -37.88 28.78
C ALA A 519 21.24 -37.14 29.48
N GLY A 520 21.11 -35.81 29.34
CA GLY A 520 20.11 -34.98 30.05
C GLY A 520 18.86 -34.60 29.23
N GLY A 521 18.94 -34.56 27.90
CA GLY A 521 17.84 -34.14 27.03
C GLY A 521 16.74 -35.21 26.87
N TRP A 522 17.15 -36.48 26.88
CA TRP A 522 16.26 -37.61 26.52
C TRP A 522 15.15 -37.86 27.55
N ALA A 523 15.49 -37.80 28.84
CA ALA A 523 14.50 -37.92 29.92
C ALA A 523 13.51 -36.74 29.95
N THR A 524 13.90 -35.59 29.41
CA THR A 524 13.07 -34.38 29.33
C THR A 524 12.12 -34.46 28.14
N ALA A 525 12.59 -34.89 26.97
CA ALA A 525 11.75 -35.10 25.79
C ALA A 525 10.70 -36.21 25.97
N VAL A 526 11.01 -37.28 26.72
CA VAL A 526 10.05 -38.34 27.06
C VAL A 526 8.98 -37.82 28.03
N ARG A 527 9.36 -36.99 29.02
CA ARG A 527 8.39 -36.34 29.92
C ARG A 527 7.50 -35.35 29.17
N GLU A 528 8.06 -34.56 28.26
CA GLU A 528 7.30 -33.61 27.45
C GLU A 528 6.30 -34.32 26.51
N ASN A 529 6.70 -35.45 25.88
CA ASN A 529 5.76 -36.26 25.08
C ASN A 529 4.64 -36.86 25.93
N GLN A 530 4.93 -37.31 27.15
CA GLN A 530 3.91 -37.81 28.06
C GLN A 530 2.95 -36.68 28.49
N VAL A 531 3.47 -35.48 28.74
CA VAL A 531 2.68 -34.28 29.10
C VAL A 531 1.83 -33.83 27.92
N LEU A 532 2.36 -33.84 26.69
CA LEU A 532 1.60 -33.52 25.48
C LEU A 532 0.48 -34.54 25.23
N LYS A 533 0.72 -35.83 25.48
CA LYS A 533 -0.30 -36.88 25.37
C LYS A 533 -1.44 -36.64 26.37
N VAL A 534 -1.12 -36.37 27.63
CA VAL A 534 -2.12 -36.02 28.66
C VAL A 534 -2.84 -34.71 28.30
N GLY A 535 -2.13 -33.74 27.72
CA GLY A 535 -2.71 -32.49 27.22
C GLY A 535 -3.70 -32.70 26.08
N MET A 536 -3.38 -33.58 25.12
CA MET A 536 -4.27 -33.96 24.02
C MET A 536 -5.51 -34.70 24.51
N ASP A 537 -5.36 -35.60 25.49
CA ASP A 537 -6.50 -36.31 26.08
C ASP A 537 -7.43 -35.36 26.86
N ASN A 538 -6.86 -34.37 27.56
CA ASN A 538 -7.63 -33.32 28.22
C ASN A 538 -8.34 -32.40 27.20
N MET A 539 -7.67 -32.07 26.09
CA MET A 539 -8.27 -31.27 25.01
C MET A 539 -9.40 -32.01 24.30
N ARG A 540 -9.25 -33.33 24.12
CA ARG A 540 -10.31 -34.22 23.62
C ARG A 540 -11.52 -34.24 24.56
N MET A 541 -11.29 -34.35 25.87
CA MET A 541 -12.36 -34.32 26.86
C MET A 541 -13.13 -33.00 26.83
N ARG A 542 -12.42 -31.87 26.79
CA ARG A 542 -13.02 -30.53 26.67
C ARG A 542 -13.79 -30.33 25.37
N LEU A 543 -13.30 -30.86 24.25
CA LEU A 543 -14.03 -30.83 22.98
C LEU A 543 -15.35 -31.61 23.08
N SER A 544 -15.35 -32.79 23.70
CA SER A 544 -16.58 -33.56 23.93
C SER A 544 -17.57 -32.86 24.87
N GLU A 545 -17.09 -32.15 25.90
CA GLU A 545 -17.93 -31.32 26.76
C GLU A 545 -18.54 -30.13 26.00
N LEU A 546 -17.73 -29.42 25.21
CA LEU A 546 -18.20 -28.31 24.39
C LEU A 546 -19.22 -28.76 23.34
N GLU A 547 -19.02 -29.92 22.71
CA GLU A 547 -19.97 -30.50 21.76
C GLU A 547 -21.31 -30.83 22.43
N LYS A 548 -21.26 -31.30 23.68
CA LYS A 548 -22.46 -31.56 24.50
C LYS A 548 -23.18 -30.27 24.88
N GLU A 549 -22.44 -29.22 25.27
CA GLU A 549 -23.01 -27.90 25.55
C GLU A 549 -23.63 -27.25 24.30
N CYS A 550 -22.95 -27.34 23.15
CA CYS A 550 -23.47 -26.86 21.87
C CYS A 550 -24.74 -27.63 21.46
N SER A 551 -24.81 -28.94 21.73
CA SER A 551 -26.00 -29.75 21.49
C SER A 551 -27.16 -29.37 22.42
N ASN A 552 -26.87 -29.10 23.69
CA ASN A 552 -27.86 -28.64 24.67
C ASN A 552 -28.39 -27.24 24.31
N MET A 553 -27.52 -26.29 23.96
CA MET A 553 -27.91 -24.96 23.48
C MET A 553 -28.79 -25.05 22.23
N ARG A 554 -28.47 -25.96 21.30
CA ARG A 554 -29.26 -26.16 20.09
C ARG A 554 -30.67 -26.67 20.40
N GLN A 555 -30.81 -27.58 21.37
CA GLN A 555 -32.10 -28.06 21.86
C GLN A 555 -32.88 -26.97 22.63
N GLU A 556 -32.21 -26.14 23.43
CA GLU A 556 -32.81 -24.98 24.11
C GLU A 556 -33.36 -23.95 23.10
N ILE A 557 -32.60 -23.65 22.04
CA ILE A 557 -33.03 -22.76 20.94
C ILE A 557 -34.23 -23.35 20.18
N GLU A 558 -34.26 -24.67 19.95
CA GLU A 558 -35.42 -25.33 19.34
C GLU A 558 -36.66 -25.33 20.25
N LYS A 559 -36.47 -25.41 21.58
CA LYS A 559 -37.57 -25.29 22.56
C LYS A 559 -38.11 -23.86 22.63
N LEU A 560 -37.25 -22.85 22.56
CA LEU A 560 -37.63 -21.43 22.50
C LEU A 560 -38.35 -21.08 21.19
N GLY A 561 -38.12 -21.84 20.12
CA GLY A 561 -38.82 -21.69 18.83
C GLY A 561 -40.26 -22.24 18.78
N ARG A 562 -40.77 -22.86 19.86
CA ARG A 562 -42.13 -23.43 19.92
C ARG A 562 -43.09 -22.72 20.88
N GLY A 563 -42.78 -21.48 21.29
CA GLY A 563 -43.67 -20.59 22.04
C GLY A 563 -44.45 -19.61 21.14
N LYS A 564 -45.73 -19.39 21.44
CA LYS A 564 -46.72 -18.62 20.66
C LYS A 564 -46.34 -17.16 20.34
N SER A 565 -46.60 -16.78 19.09
CA SER A 565 -47.09 -15.49 18.54
C SER A 565 -46.46 -14.14 18.94
N GLY A 566 -46.06 -13.37 17.91
CA GLY A 566 -46.25 -11.91 17.88
C GLY A 566 -45.00 -11.06 17.61
N TRP A 567 -45.08 -10.25 16.55
CA TRP A 567 -44.25 -9.08 16.21
C TRP A 567 -42.99 -9.26 15.34
N THR A 568 -42.94 -8.36 14.36
CA THR A 568 -41.99 -8.16 13.26
C THR A 568 -40.63 -7.60 13.69
N SER A 569 -39.53 -8.10 13.13
CA SER A 569 -38.41 -7.26 12.64
C SER A 569 -37.43 -8.10 11.82
N ARG A 570 -36.97 -7.52 10.70
CA ARG A 570 -36.04 -8.14 9.75
C ARG A 570 -34.63 -8.13 10.35
N VAL A 571 -34.05 -9.32 10.51
CA VAL A 571 -32.60 -9.51 10.67
C VAL A 571 -32.07 -10.14 9.37
N PRO A 572 -31.00 -9.60 8.74
CA PRO A 572 -30.48 -10.17 7.50
C PRO A 572 -29.75 -11.49 7.81
N LYS A 573 -30.22 -12.57 7.20
CA LYS A 573 -29.55 -13.89 7.18
C LYS A 573 -28.18 -13.78 6.49
N ARG A 574 -27.12 -13.65 7.27
CA ARG A 574 -25.78 -14.08 6.90
C ARG A 574 -25.21 -14.85 8.07
N PHE A 575 -25.25 -16.18 7.98
CA PHE A 575 -24.33 -17.17 8.57
C PHE A 575 -25.00 -18.54 8.41
N ASN A 576 -24.97 -19.07 7.18
CA ASN A 576 -25.28 -20.46 6.89
C ASN A 576 -23.95 -21.19 6.67
N LEU A 577 -23.19 -21.42 7.75
CA LEU A 577 -22.07 -22.35 7.75
C LEU A 577 -22.65 -23.76 7.90
N LYS A 578 -23.00 -24.38 6.77
CA LYS A 578 -23.13 -25.84 6.67
C LYS A 578 -21.71 -26.42 6.72
N MET A 579 -21.15 -26.59 7.91
CA MET A 579 -20.02 -27.51 8.08
C MET A 579 -20.57 -28.93 8.09
N LYS A 580 -20.36 -29.66 6.99
CA LYS A 580 -20.39 -31.11 7.01
C LYS A 580 -19.06 -31.56 7.63
N SER A 581 -19.10 -32.00 8.88
CA SER A 581 -18.05 -32.86 9.43
C SER A 581 -18.22 -34.24 8.79
N GLN A 582 -17.31 -34.61 7.89
CA GLN A 582 -17.15 -35.97 7.43
C GLN A 582 -15.92 -36.54 8.15
N MET A 583 -16.14 -37.10 9.33
CA MET A 583 -15.14 -37.94 9.98
C MET A 583 -15.22 -39.33 9.37
N CYS A 584 -14.10 -39.82 8.83
CA CYS A 584 -13.94 -41.21 8.44
C CYS A 584 -13.96 -42.09 9.70
N SER A 585 -15.10 -42.74 9.97
CA SER A 585 -15.09 -44.03 10.66
C SER A 585 -14.99 -45.11 9.58
N ALA A 586 -13.88 -45.85 9.57
CA ALA A 586 -13.80 -47.08 8.81
C ALA A 586 -14.86 -48.05 9.33
N GLN A 587 -15.83 -48.40 8.50
CA GLN A 587 -16.81 -49.45 8.80
C GLN A 587 -16.96 -50.30 7.54
N GLU A 588 -16.39 -51.49 7.60
CA GLU A 588 -16.53 -52.54 6.58
C GLU A 588 -18.01 -52.91 6.44
N GLY A 589 -18.61 -52.67 5.27
CA GLY A 589 -19.98 -53.13 4.98
C GLY A 589 -20.79 -52.35 3.94
N SER A 590 -20.38 -51.17 3.48
CA SER A 590 -21.22 -50.29 2.66
C SER A 590 -21.16 -50.53 1.14
N VAL A 591 -20.24 -51.36 0.64
CA VAL A 591 -20.04 -51.55 -0.81
C VAL A 591 -21.08 -52.50 -1.44
N SER A 592 -21.66 -53.43 -0.68
CA SER A 592 -22.56 -54.46 -1.23
C SER A 592 -24.00 -53.97 -1.51
N GLU A 593 -24.50 -52.94 -0.81
CA GLU A 593 -25.87 -52.44 -1.03
C GLU A 593 -25.95 -51.43 -2.18
N GLN A 594 -24.88 -50.66 -2.40
CA GLN A 594 -24.81 -49.69 -3.50
C GLN A 594 -24.70 -50.37 -4.87
N GLN A 595 -24.02 -51.52 -4.97
CA GLN A 595 -23.99 -52.32 -6.21
C GLN A 595 -25.35 -52.97 -6.54
N LYS A 596 -26.10 -53.47 -5.54
CA LYS A 596 -27.45 -54.02 -5.75
C LYS A 596 -28.44 -52.94 -6.22
N SER A 597 -28.38 -51.74 -5.64
CA SER A 597 -29.23 -50.60 -6.03
C SER A 597 -28.94 -50.11 -7.46
N MET A 598 -27.67 -50.12 -7.88
CA MET A 598 -27.25 -49.75 -9.23
C MET A 598 -27.69 -50.78 -10.28
N SER A 599 -27.56 -52.08 -10.00
CA SER A 599 -28.02 -53.13 -10.92
C SER A 599 -29.54 -53.09 -11.13
N ALA A 600 -30.33 -52.91 -10.07
CA ALA A 600 -31.79 -52.81 -10.15
C ALA A 600 -32.27 -51.55 -10.90
N LYS A 601 -31.47 -50.47 -10.89
CA LYS A 601 -31.74 -49.27 -11.70
C LYS A 601 -31.38 -49.47 -13.17
N LEU A 602 -30.33 -50.24 -13.46
CA LEU A 602 -29.91 -50.56 -14.83
C LEU A 602 -30.94 -51.47 -15.51
N ASP A 603 -31.47 -52.47 -14.81
CA ASP A 603 -32.51 -53.37 -15.32
C ASP A 603 -33.84 -52.63 -15.58
N LYS A 604 -34.20 -51.67 -14.72
CA LYS A 604 -35.39 -50.82 -14.95
C LYS A 604 -35.23 -49.86 -16.14
N LEU A 605 -34.00 -49.42 -16.43
CA LEU A 605 -33.72 -48.58 -17.59
C LEU A 605 -33.71 -49.40 -18.88
N GLN A 606 -33.14 -50.60 -18.87
CA GLN A 606 -33.21 -51.51 -20.02
C GLN A 606 -34.66 -51.92 -20.34
N ALA A 607 -35.48 -52.23 -19.33
CA ALA A 607 -36.90 -52.55 -19.54
C ALA A 607 -37.72 -51.37 -20.11
N LYS A 608 -37.36 -50.12 -19.80
CA LYS A 608 -37.98 -48.92 -20.39
C LYS A 608 -37.56 -48.70 -21.84
N VAL A 609 -36.29 -48.93 -22.16
CA VAL A 609 -35.76 -48.82 -23.53
C VAL A 609 -36.37 -49.92 -24.42
N SER A 610 -36.54 -51.15 -23.92
CA SER A 610 -37.22 -52.23 -24.65
C SER A 610 -38.71 -51.95 -24.91
N LYS A 611 -39.40 -51.26 -24.00
CA LYS A 611 -40.79 -50.83 -24.19
C LYS A 611 -40.92 -49.71 -25.21
N GLN A 612 -40.05 -48.71 -25.19
CA GLN A 612 -40.03 -47.65 -26.21
C GLN A 612 -39.70 -48.20 -27.61
N LYS A 613 -38.81 -49.19 -27.71
CA LYS A 613 -38.45 -49.81 -28.99
C LYS A 613 -39.58 -50.66 -29.59
N LYS A 614 -40.44 -51.26 -28.76
CA LYS A 614 -41.66 -51.96 -29.20
C LYS A 614 -42.81 -51.01 -29.57
N GLN A 615 -42.84 -49.81 -29.01
CA GLN A 615 -43.87 -48.81 -29.32
C GLN A 615 -43.57 -48.09 -30.65
N LEU A 616 -42.29 -47.92 -30.99
CA LEU A 616 -41.85 -47.36 -32.27
C LEU A 616 -41.93 -48.34 -33.45
N SER A 617 -42.12 -49.64 -33.22
CA SER A 617 -42.30 -50.64 -34.29
C SER A 617 -43.77 -51.00 -34.56
N ALA A 618 -44.72 -50.36 -33.88
CA ALA A 618 -46.16 -50.61 -34.04
C ALA A 618 -46.89 -49.47 -34.79
N ASP A 619 -46.22 -48.32 -34.99
CA ASP A 619 -46.73 -47.17 -35.77
C ASP A 619 -45.91 -46.96 -37.07
N SER A 620 -45.45 -48.05 -37.71
CA SER A 620 -44.87 -48.05 -39.06
C SER A 620 -45.48 -49.14 -39.92
#